data_AF-A0A2V9NJC3-F1
#
_entry.id   AF-A0A2V9NJC3-F1
#
_cell.length_a   1.000
_cell.length_b   1.000
_cell.length_c   1.000
_cell.angle_alpha   90.00
_cell.angle_beta   90.00
_cell.angle_gamma   90.00
#
_symmetry.space_group_name_H-M   'P 1'
#
loop_
_entity.id
_entity.type
_entity.pdbx_description
1 polymer ?
#
loop_
_entity_poly.entity_id
_entity_poly.type
_entity_poly.pdbx_seq_one_letter_code
_entity_poly.pdbx_strand_id
1 'polypeptide(L)'
;MQAQFDHRFSHGFSLLANFTWSKLIDDSSSDWGGFWSLDVLGQDFYNRKAERSVSAGDVPERFTLAPIVELPFGPGKKWLNSGVASNLLGGWRVSTIYTISAGTPFGITDNSYGFCNGAGVLEDRPMLIGNPASISGSRRSPNLWFNNQALDFAGTCPAAGLVNSMQSGDFCCDVTKAFGNAPRFFANVRNPGVDNLDFSLQKDFKIPAGEQTRLTFSADFFNLPNHAQFAEPAGDPTLGYFPAANGNRAAGFGAISGTSFYGNRVIQLGLHLYF
;
A
#
# COMPACT_ATOMS: atom_id res chain seq x y z
N MET A 1 -17.49 8.16 -3.54
CA MET A 1 -17.83 8.40 -4.96
C MET A 1 -17.12 7.38 -5.81
N GLN A 2 -17.79 6.85 -6.82
CA GLN A 2 -17.22 5.92 -7.79
C GLN A 2 -17.65 6.38 -9.19
N ALA A 3 -16.72 6.31 -10.14
CA ALA A 3 -16.95 6.59 -11.54
C ALA A 3 -16.35 5.46 -12.37
N GLN A 4 -17.13 4.96 -13.32
CA GLN A 4 -16.72 3.89 -14.22
C GLN A 4 -17.00 4.31 -15.65
N PHE A 5 -16.04 4.04 -16.53
CA PHE A 5 -16.17 4.17 -17.97
C PHE A 5 -15.82 2.83 -18.60
N ASP A 6 -16.79 2.20 -19.26
CA ASP A 6 -16.60 0.98 -20.03
C ASP A 6 -17.10 1.22 -21.45
N HIS A 7 -16.19 1.12 -22.42
CA HIS A 7 -16.55 1.27 -23.81
C HIS A 7 -15.75 0.35 -24.73
N ARG A 8 -16.49 -0.33 -25.61
CA ARG A 8 -15.95 -1.14 -26.71
C ARG A 8 -16.06 -0.34 -27.99
N PHE A 9 -14.94 0.20 -28.44
CA PHE A 9 -14.87 0.95 -29.68
C PHE A 9 -14.87 0.00 -30.89
N SER A 10 -15.12 0.56 -32.07
CA SER A 10 -14.96 -0.17 -33.32
C SER A 10 -13.48 -0.49 -33.60
N HIS A 11 -13.23 -1.48 -34.45
CA HIS A 11 -11.88 -1.86 -34.91
C HIS A 11 -10.94 -2.49 -33.86
N GLY A 12 -11.49 -3.11 -32.80
CA GLY A 12 -10.70 -3.94 -31.88
C GLY A 12 -10.06 -3.17 -30.72
N PHE A 13 -10.60 -2.00 -30.37
CA PHE A 13 -10.20 -1.24 -29.18
C PHE A 13 -11.29 -1.29 -28.10
N SER A 14 -10.91 -1.59 -26.87
CA SER A 14 -11.78 -1.55 -25.68
C SER A 14 -11.07 -0.80 -24.57
N LEU A 15 -11.82 -0.03 -23.79
CA LEU A 15 -11.28 0.72 -22.65
C LEU A 15 -12.18 0.55 -21.44
N LEU A 16 -11.59 0.11 -20.33
CA LEU A 16 -12.20 0.17 -19.01
C LEU A 16 -11.40 1.13 -18.15
N ALA A 17 -12.06 2.10 -17.52
CA ALA A 17 -11.47 3.00 -16.56
C ALA A 17 -12.35 3.08 -15.31
N ASN A 18 -11.75 2.91 -14.14
CA ASN A 18 -12.44 2.98 -12.85
C ASN A 18 -11.73 4.01 -11.98
N PHE A 19 -12.49 4.91 -11.38
CA PHE A 19 -12.02 5.86 -10.39
C PHE A 19 -12.89 5.78 -9.14
N THR A 20 -12.24 5.64 -7.99
CA THR A 20 -12.89 5.64 -6.68
C THR A 20 -12.27 6.74 -5.84
N TRP A 21 -13.15 7.58 -5.28
CA TRP A 21 -12.80 8.55 -4.26
C TRP A 21 -13.61 8.25 -2.99
N SER A 22 -12.95 7.89 -1.90
CA SER A 22 -13.60 7.55 -0.64
C SER A 22 -12.93 8.20 0.57
N LYS A 23 -13.64 8.20 1.69
CA LYS A 23 -13.08 8.50 2.99
C LYS A 23 -13.81 7.65 4.01
N LEU A 24 -13.08 6.72 4.61
CA LEU A 24 -13.59 5.83 5.63
C LEU A 24 -13.11 6.30 7.00
N ILE A 25 -14.03 6.46 7.94
CA ILE A 25 -13.77 6.91 9.31
C ILE A 25 -14.50 5.96 10.24
N ASP A 26 -13.79 5.46 11.24
CA ASP A 26 -14.31 4.57 12.27
C ASP A 26 -13.66 4.90 13.62
N ASP A 27 -14.19 4.31 14.69
CA ASP A 27 -13.60 4.31 16.04
C ASP A 27 -13.07 2.93 16.46
N SER A 28 -13.18 1.97 15.55
CA SER A 28 -12.67 0.61 15.61
C SER A 28 -12.66 0.10 14.18
N SER A 29 -11.54 -0.44 13.71
CA SER A 29 -11.51 -1.26 12.52
C SER A 29 -11.60 -2.73 12.92
N SER A 30 -12.03 -3.54 11.98
CA SER A 30 -11.76 -4.97 11.95
C SER A 30 -11.27 -5.27 10.55
N ASP A 31 -10.00 -5.62 10.40
CA ASP A 31 -9.54 -6.10 9.11
C ASP A 31 -9.97 -7.55 8.91
N TRP A 32 -10.36 -7.89 7.68
CA TRP A 32 -10.77 -9.23 7.24
C TRP A 32 -9.65 -10.31 7.36
N GLY A 33 -8.52 -10.01 8.02
CA GLY A 33 -7.31 -10.82 8.03
C GLY A 33 -7.19 -11.87 9.14
N GLY A 34 -7.81 -11.67 10.31
CA GLY A 34 -7.61 -12.56 11.48
C GLY A 34 -6.16 -12.62 12.01
N PHE A 35 -5.98 -12.67 13.33
CA PHE A 35 -4.73 -12.85 14.12
C PHE A 35 -3.48 -11.97 13.79
N TRP A 36 -3.46 -11.21 12.69
CA TRP A 36 -2.44 -10.24 12.26
C TRP A 36 -3.11 -8.94 11.79
N SER A 37 -4.20 -8.56 12.46
CA SER A 37 -4.96 -7.37 12.12
C SER A 37 -4.07 -6.12 12.18
N LEU A 38 -4.25 -5.17 11.25
CA LEU A 38 -3.69 -3.81 11.40
C LEU A 38 -4.42 -3.04 12.51
N ASP A 39 -5.29 -3.70 13.28
CA ASP A 39 -6.01 -3.10 14.38
C ASP A 39 -5.04 -2.60 15.43
N VAL A 40 -4.87 -1.28 15.44
CA VAL A 40 -4.46 -0.58 16.65
C VAL A 40 -5.57 -0.74 17.68
N LEU A 41 -5.23 -1.37 18.81
CA LEU A 41 -6.15 -1.52 19.92
C LEU A 41 -6.54 -0.15 20.47
N GLY A 42 -7.78 -0.03 20.95
CA GLY A 42 -8.23 1.20 21.58
C GLY A 42 -7.34 1.55 22.77
N GLN A 43 -6.86 2.80 22.81
CA GLN A 43 -6.00 3.27 23.88
C GLN A 43 -6.82 3.60 25.13
N ASP A 44 -8.01 4.18 24.97
CA ASP A 44 -8.92 4.49 26.08
C ASP A 44 -10.29 3.83 25.90
N PHE A 45 -10.53 2.74 26.62
CA PHE A 45 -11.83 2.03 26.62
C PHE A 45 -12.98 2.89 27.15
N TYR A 46 -12.71 3.89 27.99
CA TYR A 46 -13.71 4.80 28.53
C TYR A 46 -13.95 6.02 27.62
N ASN A 47 -13.09 6.26 26.62
CA ASN A 47 -13.21 7.37 25.67
C ASN A 47 -13.09 6.94 24.20
N ARG A 48 -14.10 6.23 23.70
CA ARG A 48 -14.18 5.82 22.29
C ARG A 48 -14.12 6.98 21.27
N LYS A 49 -14.43 8.21 21.68
CA LYS A 49 -14.31 9.37 20.78
C LYS A 49 -12.87 9.68 20.42
N ALA A 50 -11.90 9.35 21.29
CA ALA A 50 -10.47 9.49 21.02
C ALA A 50 -9.96 8.47 19.99
N GLU A 51 -10.71 7.40 19.76
CA GLU A 51 -10.38 6.37 18.77
C GLU A 51 -10.88 6.70 17.36
N ARG A 52 -11.76 7.71 17.24
CA ARG A 52 -12.36 8.08 15.96
C ARG A 52 -11.33 8.72 15.01
N SER A 53 -10.89 8.00 13.99
CA SER A 53 -9.95 8.49 12.97
C SER A 53 -10.21 7.82 11.61
N VAL A 54 -9.31 7.99 10.62
CA VAL A 54 -9.47 7.27 9.35
C VAL A 54 -9.37 5.76 9.61
N SER A 55 -10.14 4.97 8.87
CA SER A 55 -10.14 3.50 9.05
C SER A 55 -8.88 2.86 8.47
N ALA A 56 -8.47 1.70 8.98
CA ALA A 56 -7.35 0.90 8.45
C ALA A 56 -7.46 0.64 6.93
N GLY A 57 -8.67 0.42 6.44
CA GLY A 57 -8.97 0.20 5.02
C GLY A 57 -9.18 1.47 4.19
N ASP A 58 -8.93 2.67 4.74
CA ASP A 58 -9.18 3.92 4.02
C ASP A 58 -8.19 4.14 2.87
N VAL A 59 -8.60 3.82 1.65
CA VAL A 59 -7.86 4.19 0.43
C VAL A 59 -8.59 5.32 -0.26
N PRO A 60 -8.13 6.59 -0.12
CA PRO A 60 -8.94 7.72 -0.50
C PRO A 60 -9.12 7.87 -2.00
N GLU A 61 -8.11 7.51 -2.79
CA GLU A 61 -8.12 7.66 -4.25
C GLU A 61 -7.53 6.41 -4.88
N ARG A 62 -8.27 5.82 -5.81
CA ARG A 62 -7.79 4.68 -6.62
C ARG A 62 -8.28 4.82 -8.04
N PHE A 63 -7.36 4.69 -8.99
CA PHE A 63 -7.62 4.71 -10.41
C PHE A 63 -7.05 3.45 -11.06
N THR A 64 -7.87 2.80 -11.88
CA THR A 64 -7.46 1.64 -12.68
C THR A 64 -7.88 1.86 -14.13
N LEU A 65 -6.93 1.71 -15.04
CA LEU A 65 -7.11 1.86 -16.47
C LEU A 65 -6.70 0.57 -17.19
N ALA A 66 -7.62 -0.01 -17.95
CA ALA A 66 -7.41 -1.28 -18.64
C ALA A 66 -7.79 -1.20 -20.12
N PRO A 67 -6.91 -0.66 -21.00
CA PRO A 67 -7.12 -0.69 -22.43
C PRO A 67 -6.75 -2.04 -23.02
N ILE A 68 -7.50 -2.43 -24.06
CA ILE A 68 -7.22 -3.58 -24.92
C ILE A 68 -7.26 -3.09 -26.36
N VAL A 69 -6.15 -3.24 -27.09
CA VAL A 69 -5.99 -2.79 -28.49
C VAL A 69 -5.55 -3.96 -29.34
N GLU A 70 -6.27 -4.24 -30.42
CA GLU A 70 -5.74 -5.04 -31.52
C GLU A 70 -4.82 -4.18 -32.38
N LEU A 71 -3.59 -4.64 -32.61
CA LEU A 71 -2.63 -3.88 -33.41
C LEU A 71 -3.13 -3.74 -34.86
N PRO A 72 -3.01 -2.54 -35.46
CA PRO A 72 -3.49 -2.25 -36.81
C PRO A 72 -2.57 -2.79 -37.93
N PHE A 73 -1.87 -3.90 -37.67
CA PHE A 73 -1.01 -4.59 -38.63
C PHE A 73 -1.68 -5.88 -39.14
N GLY A 74 -1.44 -6.24 -40.40
CA GLY A 74 -1.85 -7.54 -40.97
C GLY A 74 -2.91 -7.46 -42.07
N PRO A 75 -3.32 -8.62 -42.62
CA PRO A 75 -4.25 -8.67 -43.74
C PRO A 75 -5.60 -8.05 -43.37
N GLY A 76 -6.06 -7.05 -44.13
CA GLY A 76 -7.32 -6.34 -43.86
C GLY A 76 -7.25 -5.25 -42.78
N LYS A 77 -6.06 -4.92 -42.26
CA LYS A 77 -5.81 -3.80 -41.34
C LYS A 77 -5.13 -2.63 -42.05
N LYS A 78 -4.96 -1.52 -41.34
CA LYS A 78 -4.48 -0.23 -41.89
C LYS A 78 -3.03 -0.28 -42.38
N TRP A 79 -2.18 -1.08 -41.72
CA TRP A 79 -0.75 -1.16 -42.00
C TRP A 79 -0.29 -2.61 -42.24
N LEU A 80 0.79 -2.79 -43.00
CA LEU A 80 1.37 -4.11 -43.33
C LEU A 80 0.32 -5.12 -43.82
N ASN A 81 -0.33 -4.80 -44.94
CA ASN A 81 -1.56 -5.45 -45.40
C ASN A 81 -1.29 -6.72 -46.25
N SER A 82 -0.06 -6.91 -46.70
CA SER A 82 0.33 -7.96 -47.65
C SER A 82 1.74 -8.50 -47.37
N GLY A 83 1.98 -9.77 -47.76
CA GLY A 83 3.30 -10.43 -47.65
C GLY A 83 3.50 -11.22 -46.35
N VAL A 84 4.66 -11.87 -46.23
CA VAL A 84 4.98 -12.74 -45.08
C VAL A 84 5.00 -11.96 -43.76
N ALA A 85 5.51 -10.72 -43.79
CA ALA A 85 5.53 -9.82 -42.63
C ALA A 85 4.13 -9.47 -42.12
N SER A 86 3.13 -9.36 -43.01
CA SER A 86 1.73 -9.13 -42.66
C SER A 86 1.15 -10.27 -41.81
N ASN A 87 1.47 -11.52 -42.15
CA ASN A 87 0.99 -12.69 -41.41
C ASN A 87 1.71 -12.86 -40.06
N LEU A 88 3.00 -12.51 -39.99
CA LEU A 88 3.80 -12.60 -38.75
C LEU A 88 3.49 -11.47 -37.77
N LEU A 89 3.30 -10.24 -38.25
CA LEU A 89 3.07 -9.05 -37.43
C LEU A 89 1.58 -8.70 -37.25
N GLY A 90 0.67 -9.39 -37.95
CA GLY A 90 -0.76 -9.16 -37.80
C GLY A 90 -1.42 -9.93 -36.66
N GLY A 91 -2.57 -9.45 -36.18
CA GLY A 91 -3.41 -10.19 -35.21
C GLY A 91 -2.89 -10.22 -33.77
N TRP A 92 -1.94 -9.35 -33.43
CA TRP A 92 -1.53 -9.15 -32.03
C TRP A 92 -2.54 -8.30 -31.30
N ARG A 93 -2.86 -8.70 -30.07
CA ARG A 93 -3.64 -7.93 -29.11
C ARG A 93 -2.73 -7.51 -27.98
N VAL A 94 -2.79 -6.24 -27.64
CA VAL A 94 -2.12 -5.64 -26.50
C VAL A 94 -3.17 -5.35 -25.44
N SER A 95 -2.92 -5.80 -24.22
CA SER A 95 -3.70 -5.45 -23.05
C SER A 95 -2.79 -4.80 -22.03
N THR A 96 -3.28 -3.81 -21.32
CA THR A 96 -2.52 -3.12 -20.28
C THR A 96 -3.42 -2.93 -19.08
N ILE A 97 -2.88 -3.01 -17.88
CA ILE A 97 -3.57 -2.63 -16.65
C ILE A 97 -2.65 -1.66 -15.92
N TYR A 98 -3.09 -0.41 -15.85
CA TYR A 98 -2.43 0.62 -15.06
C TYR A 98 -3.24 0.87 -13.80
N THR A 99 -2.62 0.73 -12.64
CA THR A 99 -3.25 0.98 -11.34
C THR A 99 -2.44 2.01 -10.59
N ILE A 100 -3.07 3.11 -10.20
CA ILE A 100 -2.52 4.08 -9.27
C ILE A 100 -3.48 4.22 -8.09
N SER A 101 -2.95 4.22 -6.87
CA SER A 101 -3.73 4.22 -5.64
C SER A 101 -2.98 4.96 -4.57
N ALA A 102 -3.68 5.76 -3.78
CA ALA A 102 -3.17 6.23 -2.51
C ALA A 102 -2.85 5.03 -1.61
N GLY A 103 -1.87 5.20 -0.71
CA GLY A 103 -1.53 4.17 0.27
C GLY A 103 -2.59 4.05 1.37
N THR A 104 -2.67 2.88 1.96
CA THR A 104 -3.45 2.65 3.18
C THR A 104 -2.84 3.43 4.35
N PRO A 105 -3.62 3.83 5.35
CA PRO A 105 -3.07 4.32 6.59
C PRO A 105 -2.37 3.19 7.36
N PHE A 106 -1.45 3.57 8.24
CA PHE A 106 -0.78 2.67 9.17
C PHE A 106 -0.73 3.31 10.56
N GLY A 107 -0.63 2.48 11.59
CA GLY A 107 -0.56 2.90 12.99
C GLY A 107 0.84 3.36 13.37
N ILE A 108 0.94 4.36 14.24
CA ILE A 108 2.21 4.74 14.88
C ILE A 108 2.02 4.60 16.39
N THR A 109 2.43 3.45 16.92
CA THR A 109 2.13 2.99 18.27
C THR A 109 3.30 2.21 18.86
N ASP A 110 3.45 2.23 20.18
CA ASP A 110 4.24 1.23 20.91
C ASP A 110 3.39 -0.02 21.09
N ASN A 111 3.80 -1.14 20.46
CA ASN A 111 3.02 -2.38 20.39
C ASN A 111 3.46 -3.47 21.40
N SER A 112 4.39 -3.18 22.31
CA SER A 112 5.02 -4.21 23.15
C SER A 112 5.22 -3.81 24.61
N TYR A 113 4.51 -2.80 25.11
CA TYR A 113 4.78 -2.21 26.43
C TYR A 113 6.26 -1.81 26.61
N GLY A 114 7.01 -1.69 25.51
CA GLY A 114 8.46 -1.81 25.50
C GLY A 114 9.15 -0.46 25.64
N PHE A 115 8.45 0.63 25.34
CA PHE A 115 8.98 1.97 25.47
C PHE A 115 8.67 2.56 26.85
N CYS A 116 7.41 2.91 27.08
CA CYS A 116 6.92 3.55 28.30
C CYS A 116 5.40 3.57 28.26
N ASN A 117 4.75 2.84 29.16
CA ASN A 117 3.29 2.71 29.16
C ASN A 117 2.72 2.89 30.57
N GLY A 118 2.59 4.14 30.98
CA GLY A 118 2.07 4.51 32.30
C GLY A 118 0.59 4.20 32.48
N ALA A 119 -0.17 4.02 31.39
CA ALA A 119 -1.59 3.71 31.41
C ALA A 119 -1.90 2.21 31.53
N GLY A 120 -0.92 1.33 31.28
CA GLY A 120 -1.07 -0.13 31.36
C GLY A 120 -1.91 -0.73 30.22
N VAL A 121 -2.00 -0.08 29.06
CA VAL A 121 -2.84 -0.50 27.93
C VAL A 121 -2.07 -1.34 26.92
N LEU A 122 -2.72 -2.12 26.06
CA LEU A 122 -1.99 -3.00 25.13
C LEU A 122 -1.15 -2.22 24.10
N GLU A 123 -1.58 -1.01 23.74
CA GLU A 123 -0.90 -0.15 22.79
C GLU A 123 -1.04 1.32 23.19
N ASP A 124 0.06 2.07 23.08
CA ASP A 124 0.08 3.49 23.35
C ASP A 124 0.45 4.29 22.11
N ARG A 125 -0.29 5.37 21.89
CA ARG A 125 -0.01 6.37 20.88
C ARG A 125 0.81 7.52 21.47
N PRO A 126 1.63 8.22 20.65
CA PRO A 126 2.41 9.36 21.12
C PRO A 126 1.53 10.61 21.33
N MET A 127 2.11 11.57 22.04
CA MET A 127 1.69 12.97 21.98
C MET A 127 2.20 13.61 20.69
N LEU A 128 1.31 14.22 19.92
CA LEU A 128 1.64 15.04 18.76
C LEU A 128 2.17 16.41 19.23
N ILE A 129 3.48 16.59 19.07
CA ILE A 129 4.18 17.86 19.35
C ILE A 129 4.54 18.62 18.07
N GLY A 130 4.23 18.04 16.91
CA GLY A 130 4.42 18.65 15.59
C GLY A 130 3.58 17.98 14.51
N ASN A 131 3.89 18.24 13.24
CA ASN A 131 3.24 17.58 12.11
C ASN A 131 4.10 16.41 11.57
N PRO A 132 3.64 15.15 11.68
CA PRO A 132 4.35 13.98 11.13
C PRO A 132 4.51 14.02 9.61
N ALA A 133 3.63 14.73 8.89
CA ALA A 133 3.70 14.91 7.43
C ALA A 133 4.56 16.11 7.00
N SER A 134 5.33 16.75 7.90
CA SER A 134 6.15 17.93 7.56
C SER A 134 7.34 17.64 6.65
N ILE A 135 7.69 16.36 6.44
CA ILE A 135 8.76 15.93 5.55
C ILE A 135 8.19 15.65 4.16
N SER A 136 8.70 16.34 3.16
CA SER A 136 8.25 16.26 1.77
C SER A 136 9.41 16.38 0.77
N GLY A 137 9.12 16.06 -0.49
CA GLY A 137 10.09 16.13 -1.58
C GLY A 137 11.32 15.25 -1.32
N SER A 138 12.50 15.77 -1.64
CA SER A 138 13.78 15.05 -1.48
C SER A 138 14.13 14.69 -0.03
N ARG A 139 13.47 15.29 0.96
CA ARG A 139 13.68 14.96 2.39
C ARG A 139 12.95 13.68 2.79
N ARG A 140 11.88 13.32 2.07
CA ARG A 140 11.15 12.06 2.29
C ARG A 140 11.85 10.97 1.49
N SER A 141 12.36 9.97 2.19
CA SER A 141 13.05 8.83 1.58
C SER A 141 12.70 7.56 2.34
N PRO A 142 13.03 6.37 1.83
CA PRO A 142 12.85 5.13 2.59
C PRO A 142 13.51 5.16 3.98
N ASN A 143 14.57 5.95 4.18
CA ASN A 143 15.23 6.08 5.48
C ASN A 143 14.50 7.04 6.46
N LEU A 144 13.56 7.85 5.96
CA LEU A 144 12.74 8.76 6.77
C LEU A 144 11.45 9.10 6.02
N TRP A 145 10.41 8.30 6.28
CA TRP A 145 9.11 8.38 5.61
C TRP A 145 8.17 9.42 6.22
N PHE A 146 8.27 9.64 7.53
CA PHE A 146 7.54 10.66 8.27
C PHE A 146 8.45 11.37 9.29
N ASN A 147 8.02 12.53 9.77
CA ASN A 147 8.74 13.27 10.79
C ASN A 147 8.60 12.60 12.15
N ASN A 148 9.52 11.69 12.48
CA ASN A 148 9.52 10.99 13.76
C ASN A 148 9.75 11.92 14.98
N GLN A 149 10.26 13.13 14.78
CA GLN A 149 10.42 14.15 15.84
C GLN A 149 9.11 14.89 16.17
N ALA A 150 8.05 14.68 15.38
CA ALA A 150 6.73 15.25 15.67
C ALA A 150 5.95 14.44 16.73
N LEU A 151 6.53 13.33 17.20
CA LEU A 151 5.90 12.33 18.03
C LEU A 151 6.68 12.22 19.34
N ASP A 152 6.01 12.49 20.44
CA ASP A 152 6.58 12.39 21.79
C ASP A 152 5.93 11.24 22.57
N PHE A 153 6.70 10.18 22.78
CA PHE A 153 6.33 9.06 23.64
C PHE A 153 6.78 9.26 25.10
N ALA A 154 7.52 10.31 25.46
CA ALA A 154 7.90 10.55 26.86
C ALA A 154 6.68 10.91 27.73
N GLY A 155 5.65 11.52 27.12
CA GLY A 155 4.36 11.80 27.76
C GLY A 155 3.60 10.56 28.23
N THR A 156 3.92 9.37 27.70
CA THR A 156 3.33 8.08 28.11
C THR A 156 4.13 7.41 29.23
N CYS A 157 5.28 7.94 29.64
CA CYS A 157 6.09 7.40 30.75
C CYS A 157 5.53 7.78 32.15
N PRO A 158 5.59 6.87 33.15
CA PRO A 158 5.42 7.20 34.58
C PRO A 158 6.34 8.36 35.03
N ALA A 159 5.95 9.12 36.07
CA ALA A 159 6.75 10.26 36.52
C ALA A 159 7.99 9.76 37.24
N ALA A 160 9.09 10.51 37.19
CA ALA A 160 10.27 10.20 37.99
C ALA A 160 9.88 10.10 39.48
N GLY A 161 10.07 8.93 40.09
CA GLY A 161 9.67 8.63 41.48
C GLY A 161 8.38 7.82 41.63
N LEU A 162 7.62 7.59 40.55
CA LEU A 162 6.55 6.60 40.50
C LEU A 162 7.14 5.28 39.98
N VAL A 163 7.37 4.39 40.93
CA VAL A 163 7.91 3.02 40.88
C VAL A 163 8.52 2.55 39.55
N ASN A 164 9.85 2.44 39.58
CA ASN A 164 10.59 1.52 38.72
C ASN A 164 10.48 0.13 39.37
N SER A 165 9.52 -0.69 38.94
CA SER A 165 9.44 -2.09 39.38
C SER A 165 9.46 -3.02 38.17
N MET A 166 10.68 -3.35 37.72
CA MET A 166 10.95 -4.66 37.11
C MET A 166 11.34 -5.68 38.19
N GLN A 167 10.90 -5.51 39.43
CA GLN A 167 11.14 -6.46 40.51
C GLN A 167 9.81 -6.87 41.15
N SER A 168 9.44 -8.12 40.86
CA SER A 168 8.29 -8.86 41.40
C SER A 168 6.90 -8.29 41.09
N GLY A 169 6.26 -8.82 40.03
CA GLY A 169 4.84 -9.17 40.00
C GLY A 169 3.78 -8.07 40.10
N ASP A 170 4.13 -6.83 40.45
CA ASP A 170 3.19 -5.74 40.67
C ASP A 170 3.19 -4.78 39.48
N PHE A 171 2.14 -4.86 38.65
CA PHE A 171 1.78 -3.85 37.65
C PHE A 171 1.42 -2.54 38.36
N CYS A 172 2.43 -1.74 38.65
CA CYS A 172 2.27 -0.40 39.20
C CYS A 172 2.13 0.61 38.05
N CYS A 173 0.90 0.90 37.63
CA CYS A 173 0.58 2.01 36.73
C CYS A 173 -0.08 3.15 37.53
N ASP A 174 0.47 4.35 37.40
CA ASP A 174 -0.26 5.56 37.77
C ASP A 174 -1.27 5.85 36.65
N VAL A 175 -2.51 5.40 36.83
CA VAL A 175 -3.63 5.64 35.90
C VAL A 175 -3.96 7.12 35.68
N THR A 176 -3.32 8.05 36.40
CA THR A 176 -3.44 9.50 36.16
C THR A 176 -2.49 10.01 35.06
N LYS A 177 -1.67 9.13 34.47
CA LYS A 177 -0.77 9.41 33.34
C LYS A 177 -1.44 9.16 31.98
N ALA A 178 -1.20 10.08 31.05
CA ALA A 178 -2.11 10.40 29.96
C ALA A 178 -1.91 9.56 28.70
N PHE A 179 -3.03 9.08 28.15
CA PHE A 179 -3.13 8.63 26.78
C PHE A 179 -2.56 9.68 25.82
N GLY A 180 -1.92 9.20 24.76
CA GLY A 180 -1.51 10.05 23.64
C GLY A 180 -2.70 10.72 22.97
N ASN A 181 -2.44 11.81 22.26
CA ASN A 181 -3.45 12.52 21.48
C ASN A 181 -3.36 12.26 19.97
N ALA A 182 -2.41 11.42 19.53
CA ALA A 182 -2.33 11.05 18.13
C ALA A 182 -3.55 10.21 17.72
N PRO A 183 -4.03 10.32 16.47
CA PRO A 183 -5.10 9.47 15.98
C PRO A 183 -4.63 8.02 15.87
N ARG A 184 -5.58 7.08 15.87
CA ARG A 184 -5.33 5.65 15.61
C ARG A 184 -4.62 5.45 14.27
N PHE A 185 -5.09 6.17 13.26
CA PHE A 185 -4.51 6.23 11.94
C PHE A 185 -4.40 7.67 11.44
N PHE A 186 -3.27 8.00 10.82
CA PHE A 186 -3.03 9.32 10.25
C PHE A 186 -3.65 9.43 8.86
N ALA A 187 -4.42 10.50 8.63
CA ALA A 187 -4.97 10.79 7.30
C ALA A 187 -3.91 11.28 6.30
N ASN A 188 -2.81 11.88 6.81
CA ASN A 188 -1.78 12.60 6.06
C ASN A 188 -0.42 11.87 6.02
N VAL A 189 -0.24 10.83 6.83
CA VAL A 189 0.92 9.93 6.80
C VAL A 189 0.40 8.54 6.51
N ARG A 190 0.67 8.06 5.30
CA ARG A 190 0.15 6.81 4.75
C ARG A 190 1.29 5.96 4.22
N ASN A 191 1.00 4.69 3.99
CA ASN A 191 1.87 3.80 3.27
C ASN A 191 2.21 4.36 1.88
N PRO A 192 3.32 3.91 1.28
CA PRO A 192 3.59 4.12 -0.13
C PRO A 192 2.35 3.76 -0.96
N GLY A 193 1.98 4.65 -1.89
CA GLY A 193 0.90 4.37 -2.82
C GLY A 193 1.27 3.26 -3.79
N VAL A 194 0.26 2.66 -4.41
CA VAL A 194 0.47 1.78 -5.55
C VAL A 194 0.56 2.65 -6.79
N ASP A 195 1.57 2.41 -7.59
CA ASP A 195 1.66 2.83 -8.98
C ASP A 195 2.14 1.57 -9.68
N ASN A 196 1.39 0.96 -10.60
CA ASN A 196 1.80 -0.30 -11.21
C ASN A 196 1.27 -0.39 -12.63
N LEU A 197 2.11 -0.92 -13.53
CA LEU A 197 1.80 -1.11 -14.93
C LEU A 197 2.05 -2.57 -15.31
N ASP A 198 0.97 -3.31 -15.52
CA ASP A 198 1.00 -4.66 -16.07
C ASP A 198 0.68 -4.61 -17.56
N PHE A 199 1.34 -5.47 -18.33
CA PHE A 199 1.27 -5.47 -19.79
C PHE A 199 1.19 -6.90 -20.30
N SER A 200 0.31 -7.13 -21.26
CA SER A 200 0.12 -8.44 -21.89
C SER A 200 0.09 -8.28 -23.42
N LEU A 201 0.78 -9.19 -24.09
CA LEU A 201 0.80 -9.30 -25.54
C LEU A 201 0.33 -10.70 -25.93
N GLN A 202 -0.72 -10.78 -26.74
CA GLN A 202 -1.34 -12.04 -27.15
C GLN A 202 -1.48 -12.13 -28.66
N LYS A 203 -1.31 -13.32 -29.23
CA LYS A 203 -1.61 -13.60 -30.63
C LYS A 203 -2.22 -14.98 -30.82
N ASP A 204 -3.26 -15.05 -31.65
CA ASP A 204 -3.87 -16.30 -32.09
C ASP A 204 -3.39 -16.66 -33.50
N PHE A 205 -2.70 -17.80 -33.63
CA PHE A 205 -2.30 -18.41 -34.88
C PHE A 205 -3.34 -19.45 -35.30
N LYS A 206 -3.91 -19.31 -36.49
CA LYS A 206 -4.75 -20.36 -37.09
C LYS A 206 -3.85 -21.44 -37.67
N ILE A 207 -4.06 -22.70 -37.27
CA ILE A 207 -3.27 -23.83 -37.79
C ILE A 207 -4.09 -24.54 -38.88
N PRO A 208 -3.53 -24.75 -40.09
CA PRO A 208 -4.22 -25.45 -41.18
C PRO A 208 -4.23 -26.98 -40.99
N ALA A 209 -4.48 -27.44 -39.75
CA ALA A 209 -4.61 -28.85 -39.37
C ALA A 209 -6.07 -29.22 -38.99
N GLY A 210 -6.99 -28.24 -39.07
CA GLY A 210 -8.43 -28.40 -38.81
C GLY A 210 -9.12 -27.04 -38.79
N GLU A 211 -10.43 -26.97 -39.06
CA GLU A 211 -11.18 -25.70 -39.13
C GLU A 211 -11.27 -24.96 -37.77
N GLN A 212 -11.02 -25.68 -36.67
CA GLN A 212 -11.09 -25.15 -35.29
C GLN A 212 -9.73 -25.09 -34.57
N THR A 213 -8.65 -25.57 -35.19
CA THR A 213 -7.35 -25.64 -34.52
C THR A 213 -6.67 -24.27 -34.46
N ARG A 214 -6.41 -23.77 -33.26
CA ARG A 214 -5.68 -22.50 -33.03
C ARG A 214 -4.61 -22.63 -31.97
N LEU A 215 -3.52 -21.90 -32.15
CA LEU A 215 -2.42 -21.79 -31.20
C LEU A 215 -2.39 -20.36 -30.67
N THR A 216 -2.56 -20.19 -29.38
CA THR A 216 -2.50 -18.89 -28.71
C THR A 216 -1.15 -18.74 -28.01
N PHE A 217 -0.41 -17.70 -28.39
CA PHE A 217 0.78 -17.27 -27.68
C PHE A 217 0.44 -16.09 -26.78
N SER A 218 0.91 -16.10 -25.53
CA SER A 218 0.81 -14.97 -24.60
C SER A 218 2.18 -14.65 -23.99
N ALA A 219 2.44 -13.36 -23.80
CA ALA A 219 3.56 -12.84 -23.05
C ALA A 219 3.05 -11.77 -22.07
N ASP A 220 3.08 -12.09 -20.79
CA ASP A 220 2.56 -11.27 -19.70
C ASP A 220 3.71 -10.73 -18.86
N PHE A 221 3.68 -9.43 -18.58
CA PHE A 221 4.67 -8.67 -17.85
C PHE A 221 3.97 -8.00 -16.67
N PHE A 222 4.22 -8.51 -15.47
CA PHE A 222 3.74 -7.91 -14.23
C PHE A 222 4.80 -6.93 -13.73
N ASN A 223 4.41 -5.70 -13.38
CA ASN A 223 5.35 -4.62 -13.05
C ASN A 223 6.35 -4.36 -14.21
N LEU A 224 5.83 -3.99 -15.39
CA LEU A 224 6.62 -3.73 -16.60
C LEU A 224 7.80 -2.74 -16.37
N PRO A 225 7.62 -1.60 -15.66
CA PRO A 225 8.70 -0.65 -15.38
C PRO A 225 9.74 -1.16 -14.38
N ASN A 226 9.43 -2.25 -13.65
CA ASN A 226 10.25 -2.80 -12.58
C ASN A 226 10.59 -1.77 -11.49
N HIS A 227 9.63 -0.92 -11.12
CA HIS A 227 9.79 -0.03 -9.96
C HIS A 227 9.54 -0.78 -8.65
N ALA A 228 10.21 -0.35 -7.58
CA ALA A 228 10.02 -0.94 -6.27
C ALA A 228 8.72 -0.44 -5.63
N GLN A 229 7.89 -1.37 -5.16
CA GLN A 229 6.76 -1.08 -4.29
C GLN A 229 7.23 -1.21 -2.85
N PHE A 230 7.27 -0.12 -2.10
CA PHE A 230 7.78 -0.14 -0.74
C PHE A 230 6.77 -0.73 0.25
N ALA A 231 7.27 -1.36 1.30
CA ALA A 231 6.45 -1.88 2.40
C ALA A 231 5.96 -0.76 3.33
N GLU A 232 5.20 -1.15 4.34
CA GLU A 232 4.82 -0.26 5.43
C GLU A 232 6.07 0.25 6.19
N PRO A 233 6.14 1.56 6.52
CA PRO A 233 7.19 2.10 7.37
C PRO A 233 7.06 1.59 8.81
N ALA A 234 8.18 1.47 9.53
CA ALA A 234 8.14 1.10 10.94
C ALA A 234 7.48 2.19 11.79
N GLY A 235 6.24 1.94 12.22
CA GLY A 235 5.46 2.78 13.13
C GLY A 235 5.71 2.51 14.61
N ASP A 236 6.56 1.53 14.93
CA ASP A 236 6.88 1.13 16.31
C ASP A 236 8.18 1.80 16.79
N PRO A 237 8.13 2.61 17.87
CA PRO A 237 9.33 3.22 18.43
C PRO A 237 10.30 2.18 19.01
N THR A 238 9.89 1.00 19.43
CA THR A 238 10.80 0.01 20.04
C THR A 238 11.86 -0.52 19.06
N LEU A 239 11.64 -0.39 17.75
CA LEU A 239 12.56 -0.77 16.68
C LEU A 239 13.72 0.22 16.45
N GLY A 240 13.95 1.15 17.36
CA GLY A 240 15.07 2.10 17.29
C GLY A 240 14.69 3.55 17.56
N TYR A 241 13.75 3.83 18.46
CA TYR A 241 13.46 5.16 18.97
C TYR A 241 14.26 5.37 20.26
N PHE A 242 15.28 6.21 20.18
CA PHE A 242 15.91 6.77 21.37
C PHE A 242 15.58 8.26 21.39
N PRO A 243 14.98 8.80 22.46
CA PRO A 243 14.82 10.24 22.63
C PRO A 243 16.21 10.82 22.89
N ALA A 244 17.00 11.06 21.85
CA ALA A 244 18.37 11.51 22.02
C ALA A 244 18.70 12.58 20.98
N ALA A 245 18.68 13.84 21.45
CA ALA A 245 19.35 15.03 20.94
C ALA A 245 19.30 15.27 19.42
N ASN A 246 18.88 16.49 19.03
CA ASN A 246 18.97 17.02 17.66
C ASN A 246 20.17 16.44 16.88
N GLY A 247 19.92 15.47 15.99
CA GLY A 247 20.94 14.89 15.11
C GLY A 247 21.13 13.37 15.15
N ASN A 248 20.68 12.65 16.19
CA ASN A 248 20.83 11.19 16.25
C ASN A 248 19.51 10.48 15.89
N ARG A 249 19.33 10.20 14.60
CA ARG A 249 18.25 9.33 14.11
C ARG A 249 18.68 7.89 14.34
N ALA A 250 18.08 7.19 15.29
CA ALA A 250 18.30 5.76 15.39
C ALA A 250 17.64 5.03 14.20
N ALA A 251 18.30 3.98 13.73
CA ALA A 251 17.92 3.27 12.52
C ALA A 251 16.68 2.41 12.82
N GLY A 252 15.58 2.61 12.09
CA GLY A 252 14.37 1.79 12.21
C GLY A 252 13.10 2.61 12.21
N PHE A 253 12.86 3.41 13.26
CA PHE A 253 11.58 4.13 13.44
C PHE A 253 11.34 5.20 12.37
N GLY A 254 10.24 5.04 11.64
CA GLY A 254 9.86 5.88 10.50
C GLY A 254 10.62 5.60 9.21
N ALA A 255 11.41 4.53 9.16
CA ALA A 255 12.03 4.03 7.93
C ALA A 255 11.24 2.85 7.33
N ILE A 256 11.39 2.64 6.03
CA ILE A 256 10.88 1.49 5.29
C ILE A 256 12.05 0.54 5.07
N SER A 257 11.95 -0.66 5.63
CA SER A 257 13.01 -1.68 5.62
C SER A 257 12.88 -2.72 4.51
N GLY A 258 11.80 -2.68 3.72
CA GLY A 258 11.52 -3.66 2.68
C GLY A 258 10.55 -3.19 1.60
N THR A 259 10.30 -4.08 0.64
CA THR A 259 9.28 -3.92 -0.40
C THR A 259 8.02 -4.68 -0.02
N SER A 260 6.85 -4.18 -0.46
CA SER A 260 5.59 -4.89 -0.27
C SER A 260 5.53 -6.15 -1.14
N PHE A 261 4.49 -6.98 -0.96
CA PHE A 261 4.29 -8.25 -1.66
C PHE A 261 4.14 -8.13 -3.19
N TYR A 262 4.05 -6.92 -3.73
CA TYR A 262 4.19 -6.69 -5.17
C TYR A 262 5.67 -6.89 -5.56
N GLY A 263 5.99 -8.12 -5.94
CA GLY A 263 7.35 -8.54 -6.24
C GLY A 263 8.01 -7.79 -7.40
N ASN A 264 9.27 -8.14 -7.65
CA ASN A 264 10.01 -7.72 -8.84
C ASN A 264 9.25 -8.05 -10.11
N ARG A 265 9.64 -7.44 -11.24
CA ARG A 265 9.03 -7.74 -12.53
C ARG A 265 9.01 -9.25 -12.81
N VAL A 266 7.82 -9.77 -13.08
CA VAL A 266 7.60 -11.17 -13.46
C VAL A 266 7.21 -11.20 -14.93
N ILE A 267 7.84 -12.09 -15.69
CA ILE A 267 7.53 -12.32 -17.10
C ILE A 267 7.02 -13.76 -17.22
N GLN A 268 5.84 -13.92 -17.78
CA GLN A 268 5.23 -15.22 -18.05
C GLN A 268 5.01 -15.36 -19.55
N LEU A 269 5.44 -16.51 -20.08
CA LEU A 269 5.22 -16.87 -21.47
C LEU A 269 4.31 -18.10 -21.50
N GLY A 270 3.25 -18.02 -22.32
CA GLY A 270 2.25 -19.06 -22.44
C GLY A 270 2.06 -19.48 -23.89
N LEU A 271 1.86 -20.77 -24.11
CA LEU A 271 1.49 -21.34 -25.39
C LEU A 271 0.36 -22.34 -25.19
N HIS A 272 -0.81 -22.06 -25.77
CA HIS A 272 -2.01 -22.89 -25.64
C HIS A 272 -2.48 -23.35 -27.01
N LEU A 273 -2.57 -24.67 -27.20
CA LEU A 273 -3.15 -25.28 -28.40
C LEU A 273 -4.62 -25.65 -28.12
N TYR A 274 -5.53 -25.14 -28.94
CA TYR A 274 -6.94 -25.50 -28.96
C TYR A 274 -7.19 -26.34 -30.22
N PHE A 275 -7.89 -27.46 -30.06
CA PHE A 275 -8.24 -28.41 -31.13
C PHE A 275 -9.70 -28.85 -31.01
#